data_AF-A0A0C3CT94-F1
#
_entry.id   AF-A0A0C3CT94-F1
#
_cell.length_a   1.000
_cell.length_b   1.000
_cell.length_c   1.000
_cell.angle_alpha   90.00
_cell.angle_beta   90.00
_cell.angle_gamma   90.00
#
_symmetry.space_group_name_H-M   'P 1'
#
loop_
_entity.id
_entity.type
_entity.pdbx_description
1 polymer ?
#
loop_
_entity_poly.entity_id
_entity_poly.type
_entity_poly.pdbx_seq_one_letter_code
_entity_poly.pdbx_strand_id
1 'polypeptide(L)'
;KLIDITIGMKVMVTQNVETDFDITNEARGTIVGIKLHPDERMVSKRTSQYMELQHLPLYILVELQRTQATQLTGLEECVIPIEPRMQTF
;
A
#
# COMPACT_ATOMS: atom_id res chain seq x y z
N LYS A 1 3.95 -16.52 7.01
CA LYS A 1 5.06 -15.57 6.75
C LYS A 1 4.62 -14.24 7.33
N LEU A 2 5.43 -13.61 8.18
CA LEU A 2 5.07 -12.35 8.84
C LEU A 2 5.24 -11.19 7.85
N ILE A 3 4.24 -10.31 7.79
CA ILE A 3 4.27 -9.09 6.97
C ILE A 3 4.15 -7.90 7.92
N ASP A 4 5.23 -7.13 8.01
CA ASP A 4 5.29 -5.89 8.79
C ASP A 4 5.09 -4.69 7.86
N ILE A 5 3.98 -3.97 8.07
CA ILE A 5 3.63 -2.80 7.29
C ILE A 5 2.89 -1.80 8.17
N THR A 6 3.17 -0.51 7.99
CA THR A 6 2.55 0.55 8.81
C THR A 6 2.25 1.80 7.99
N ILE A 7 1.31 2.62 8.47
CA ILE A 7 1.04 3.94 7.90
C ILE A 7 2.24 4.85 8.19
N GLY A 8 2.67 5.60 7.19
CA GLY A 8 3.87 6.44 7.24
C GLY A 8 5.15 5.76 6.71
N MET A 9 5.12 4.45 6.44
CA MET A 9 6.27 3.77 5.84
C MET A 9 6.56 4.30 4.43
N LYS A 10 7.85 4.49 4.13
CA LYS A 10 8.32 4.81 2.78
C LYS A 10 8.43 3.55 1.95
N VAL A 11 7.88 3.58 0.74
CA VAL A 11 7.85 2.44 -0.19
C VAL A 11 8.37 2.86 -1.56
N MET A 12 8.81 1.87 -2.34
CA MET A 12 9.23 2.02 -3.72
C MET A 12 8.48 1.01 -4.57
N VAL A 13 7.93 1.48 -5.69
CA VAL A 13 7.29 0.62 -6.68
C VAL A 13 8.37 -0.12 -7.43
N THR A 14 8.38 -1.46 -7.34
CA THR A 14 9.37 -2.31 -7.99
C THR A 14 8.90 -2.85 -9.34
N GLN A 15 7.58 -2.95 -9.53
CA GLN A 15 6.96 -3.43 -10.76
C GLN A 15 5.68 -2.63 -11.02
N ASN A 16 5.70 -1.82 -12.07
CA ASN A 16 4.48 -1.32 -12.67
C ASN A 16 3.97 -2.37 -13.68
N VAL A 17 2.90 -3.06 -13.32
CA VAL A 17 2.16 -3.91 -14.26
C VAL A 17 1.12 -2.99 -14.89
N GLU A 18 1.52 -2.31 -15.97
CA GLU A 18 0.71 -1.44 -16.84
C GLU A 18 -0.68 -1.06 -16.31
N THR A 19 -0.76 0.13 -15.70
CA THR A 19 -2.02 0.81 -15.46
C THR A 19 -1.92 2.24 -16.02
N ASP A 20 -3.05 2.82 -16.42
CA ASP A 20 -3.20 4.19 -16.95
C ASP A 20 -2.72 5.32 -16.00
N PHE A 21 -2.13 4.93 -14.88
CA PHE A 21 -1.48 5.80 -13.91
C PHE A 21 0.01 5.76 -14.24
N ASP A 22 0.55 6.86 -14.75
CA ASP A 22 1.96 7.05 -15.13
C ASP A 22 2.91 6.89 -13.91
N ILE A 23 3.07 5.64 -13.46
CA ILE A 23 3.85 5.23 -12.30
C ILE A 23 5.05 4.47 -12.86
N THR A 24 6.21 5.07 -12.89
CA THR A 24 7.40 4.33 -13.32
C THR A 24 7.82 3.34 -12.23
N ASN A 25 8.53 2.28 -12.64
CA ASN A 25 9.39 1.57 -11.69
C ASN A 25 10.26 2.60 -10.97
N GLU A 26 10.56 2.37 -9.70
CA GLU A 26 11.28 3.29 -8.80
C GLU A 26 10.45 4.47 -8.26
N ALA A 27 9.18 4.62 -8.64
CA ALA A 27 8.30 5.61 -8.01
C ALA A 27 8.28 5.40 -6.49
N ARG A 28 8.46 6.49 -5.73
CA ARG A 28 8.51 6.47 -4.27
C ARG A 28 7.28 7.11 -3.69
N GLY A 29 6.83 6.58 -2.56
CA GLY A 29 5.68 7.11 -1.87
C GLY A 29 5.67 6.78 -0.39
N THR A 30 4.60 7.24 0.26
CA THR A 30 4.31 7.00 1.67
C THR A 30 3.01 6.23 1.77
N ILE A 31 2.98 5.17 2.59
CA ILE A 31 1.73 4.50 2.89
C ILE A 31 0.86 5.44 3.72
N VAL A 32 -0.31 5.80 3.21
CA VAL A 32 -1.29 6.65 3.92
C VAL A 32 -2.50 5.86 4.40
N GLY A 33 -2.67 4.62 3.91
CA GLY A 33 -3.74 3.74 4.35
C GLY A 33 -3.47 2.28 4.01
N ILE A 34 -4.05 1.36 4.78
CA ILE A 34 -3.89 -0.08 4.60
C ILE A 34 -5.28 -0.72 4.68
N LYS A 35 -5.67 -1.45 3.64
CA LYS A 35 -6.88 -2.27 3.66
C LYS A 35 -6.51 -3.72 3.92
N LEU A 36 -6.84 -4.19 5.12
CA LEU A 36 -6.59 -5.58 5.52
C LEU A 36 -7.49 -6.57 4.78
N HIS A 37 -7.03 -7.82 4.69
CA HIS A 37 -7.82 -8.95 4.23
C HIS A 37 -9.01 -9.18 5.17
N PRO A 38 -10.22 -9.53 4.69
CA PRO A 38 -11.38 -9.76 5.55
C PRO A 38 -11.17 -10.90 6.56
N ASP A 39 -10.35 -11.89 6.20
CA ASP A 39 -10.00 -13.01 7.09
C ASP A 39 -8.93 -12.63 8.14
N GLU A 40 -8.35 -11.43 8.07
CA GLU A 40 -7.50 -10.97 9.16
C GLU A 40 -8.33 -10.82 10.42
N ARG A 41 -7.94 -11.57 11.45
CA ARG A 41 -8.50 -11.39 12.78
C ARG A 41 -8.03 -10.04 13.27
N MET A 42 -8.91 -9.04 13.22
CA MET A 42 -8.62 -7.71 13.73
C MET A 42 -8.35 -7.85 15.24
N VAL A 43 -7.08 -8.05 15.62
CA VAL A 43 -6.70 -8.21 17.02
C VAL A 43 -6.99 -6.87 17.67
N SER A 44 -8.08 -6.83 18.43
CA SER A 44 -8.53 -5.67 19.19
C SER A 44 -7.56 -5.41 20.36
N LYS A 45 -6.32 -5.03 20.08
CA LYS A 45 -5.40 -4.50 21.08
C LYS A 45 -5.22 -3.03 20.75
N ARG A 46 -5.96 -2.19 21.48
CA ARG A 46 -5.97 -0.71 21.40
C ARG A 46 -4.60 -0.04 21.73
N THR A 47 -3.49 -0.78 21.65
CA THR A 47 -2.21 -0.38 22.26
C THR A 47 -0.98 -0.68 21.43
N SER A 48 -1.04 -1.47 20.36
CA SER A 48 0.13 -1.61 19.46
C SER A 48 -0.14 -0.88 18.14
N GLN A 49 0.73 0.07 17.81
CA GLN A 49 0.80 0.72 16.49
C GLN A 49 1.35 -0.23 15.41
N TYR A 50 1.74 -1.45 15.81
CA TYR A 50 2.29 -2.50 14.98
C TYR A 50 1.33 -3.69 14.99
N MET A 51 0.98 -4.17 13.80
CA MET A 51 0.10 -5.30 13.61
C MET A 51 0.80 -6.30 12.70
N GLU A 52 1.04 -7.49 13.25
CA GLU A 52 1.59 -8.62 12.50
C GLU A 52 0.48 -9.20 11.61
N LEU A 53 0.64 -9.12 10.29
CA LEU A 53 -0.33 -9.66 9.35
C LEU A 53 0.01 -11.12 8.97
N GLN A 54 -1.01 -11.97 8.98
CA GLN A 54 -0.99 -13.35 8.50
C GLN A 54 -1.28 -13.44 6.98
N HIS A 55 -2.07 -12.51 6.47
CA HIS A 55 -2.47 -12.38 5.07
C HIS A 55 -1.95 -11.07 4.48
N LEU A 56 -1.72 -11.04 3.16
CA LEU A 56 -1.41 -9.78 2.49
C LEU A 56 -2.61 -8.82 2.60
N PRO A 57 -2.37 -7.51 2.80
CA PRO A 57 -3.41 -6.51 2.61
C PRO A 57 -4.04 -6.66 1.23
N LEU A 58 -5.34 -6.38 1.10
CA LEU A 58 -6.01 -6.35 -0.21
C LEU A 58 -5.39 -5.28 -1.10
N TYR A 59 -5.15 -4.10 -0.51
CA TYR A 59 -4.41 -3.01 -1.13
C TYR A 59 -3.86 -2.10 -0.05
N ILE A 60 -2.82 -1.35 -0.42
CA ILE A 60 -2.30 -0.22 0.34
C ILE A 60 -2.56 1.07 -0.43
N LEU A 61 -2.89 2.13 0.28
CA LEU A 61 -2.97 3.47 -0.30
C LEU A 61 -1.60 4.12 -0.14
N VAL A 62 -1.03 4.54 -1.26
CA VAL A 62 0.28 5.16 -1.31
C VAL A 62 0.14 6.55 -1.90
N GLU A 63 0.55 7.55 -1.12
CA GLU A 63 0.77 8.91 -1.61
C GLU A 63 2.13 8.95 -2.32
N LEU A 64 2.10 9.15 -3.63
CA LEU A 64 3.31 9.26 -4.44
C LEU A 64 3.88 10.68 -4.35
N GLN A 65 5.21 10.79 -4.30
CA GLN A 65 5.87 12.10 -4.29
C GLN A 65 5.68 12.87 -5.60
N ARG A 66 5.51 12.15 -6.71
CA ARG A 66 5.21 12.66 -8.04
C ARG A 66 4.43 11.60 -8.79
N THR A 67 3.33 11.99 -9.42
CA THR A 67 2.59 11.14 -10.36
C THR A 67 1.83 12.00 -11.34
N GLN A 68 1.70 11.56 -12.59
CA GLN A 68 0.75 12.15 -13.55
C GLN A 68 -0.58 11.38 -13.56
N ALA A 69 -0.78 10.47 -12.60
CA ALA A 69 -2.03 9.75 -12.38
C ALA A 69 -3.20 10.72 -12.24
N THR A 70 -4.30 10.44 -12.95
CA THR A 70 -5.56 11.15 -12.71
C THR A 70 -6.04 10.83 -11.30
N GLN A 71 -6.46 11.85 -10.56
CA GLN A 71 -7.03 11.66 -9.22
C GLN A 71 -8.20 10.68 -9.28
N LEU A 72 -8.12 9.63 -8.47
CA LEU A 72 -9.21 8.68 -8.31
C LEU A 72 -10.32 9.31 -7.46
N THR A 73 -11.56 9.21 -7.93
CA THR A 73 -12.73 9.76 -7.20
C THR A 73 -12.79 9.18 -5.78
N GLY A 74 -12.82 10.05 -4.79
CA GLY A 74 -12.87 9.67 -3.37
C GLY A 74 -11.51 9.45 -2.71
N LEU A 75 -10.40 9.65 -3.42
CA LEU A 75 -9.05 9.68 -2.86
C LEU A 75 -8.43 11.07 -2.97
N GLU A 76 -7.45 11.35 -2.10
CA GLU A 76 -6.64 12.56 -2.18
C GLU A 76 -5.77 12.57 -3.44
N GLU A 77 -5.31 13.75 -3.85
CA GLU A 77 -4.39 13.90 -4.98
C GLU A 77 -3.11 13.08 -4.75
N CYS A 78 -2.57 12.47 -5.82
CA CYS A 78 -1.39 11.61 -5.76
C CYS A 78 -1.52 10.33 -4.91
N VAL A 79 -2.70 10.04 -4.34
CA VAL A 79 -2.96 8.80 -3.61
C VAL A 79 -3.52 7.75 -4.54
N ILE A 80 -2.83 6.61 -4.63
CA ILE A 80 -3.23 5.48 -5.46
C ILE A 80 -3.33 4.19 -4.64
N PRO A 81 -4.25 3.27 -4.98
CA PRO A 81 -4.26 1.93 -4.45
C PRO A 81 -3.18 1.08 -5.15
N ILE A 82 -2.37 0.37 -4.36
CA ILE A 82 -1.38 -0.59 -4.84
C ILE A 82 -1.72 -1.95 -4.26
N GLU A 83 -1.86 -2.96 -5.11
CA GLU A 83 -2.00 -4.35 -4.72
C GLU A 83 -0.62 -4.92 -4.33
N PRO A 84 -0.39 -5.30 -3.06
CA PRO A 84 0.89 -5.86 -2.65
C PRO A 84 1.04 -7.29 -3.19
N ARG A 85 2.24 -7.62 -3.69
CA ARG A 85 2.59 -8.96 -4.15
C ARG A 85 3.79 -9.50 -3.40
N MET A 86 3.74 -10.78 -3.06
CA MET A 86 4.92 -11.50 -2.59
C MET A 86 5.67 -12.09 -3.78
N GLN A 87 6.92 -11.69 -3.95
CA GLN A 87 7.84 -12.29 -4.91
C GLN A 87 9.09 -12.77 -4.18
N THR A 88 9.59 -13.94 -4.55
CA THR A 88 10.89 -14.45 -4.16
C THR A 88 11.84 -14.29 -5.34
N PHE A 89 13.02 -13.70 -5.10
CA PHE A 89 14.10 -13.57 -6.08
C PHE A 89 15.11 -14.68 -5.89
#